data_AF-A0A368FCH3-F1
#
_entry.id   AF-A0A368FCH3-F1
#
_cell.length_a   1.000
_cell.length_b   1.000
_cell.length_c   1.000
_cell.angle_alpha   90.00
_cell.angle_beta   90.00
_cell.angle_gamma   90.00
#
_symmetry.space_group_name_H-M   'P 1'
#
loop_
_entity.id
_entity.type
_entity.pdbx_description
1 polymer ?
#
loop_
_entity_poly.entity_id
_entity_poly.type
_entity_poly.pdbx_seq_one_letter_code
_entity_poly.pdbx_strand_id
1 'polypeptide(L)'
;MTNYRPISLLSTIYKVMTKVLCRRLEKIIDETYLFPPEQAEFRKKFSTVDHIHALSITLEKSYKYSVDTYLLFVDFTKAFNRVELSPIWQALKSFEIEEKSHTTSV
;
A
#
# COMPACT_ATOMS: atom_id res chain seq x y z
N MET A 1 -5.13 12.83 -26.03
CA MET A 1 -4.28 11.63 -25.80
C MET A 1 -3.62 11.65 -24.41
N THR A 2 -4.27 12.22 -23.38
CA THR A 2 -3.65 12.54 -22.09
C THR A 2 -4.05 11.62 -20.94
N ASN A 3 -4.94 10.64 -21.18
CA ASN A 3 -5.47 9.72 -20.16
C ASN A 3 -5.38 8.24 -20.60
N TYR A 4 -4.22 7.80 -21.11
CA TYR A 4 -3.99 6.38 -21.34
C TYR A 4 -3.34 5.76 -20.11
N ARG A 5 -3.95 4.70 -19.57
CA ARG A 5 -3.35 3.89 -18.50
C ARG A 5 -2.67 2.68 -19.14
N PRO A 6 -1.33 2.66 -19.24
CA PRO A 6 -0.63 1.50 -19.79
C PRO A 6 -0.86 0.30 -18.88
N ILE A 7 -1.26 -0.82 -19.47
CA ILE A 7 -1.37 -2.11 -18.78
C ILE A 7 -0.33 -3.04 -19.39
N SER A 8 0.57 -3.55 -18.55
CA SER A 8 1.58 -4.52 -18.95
C SER A 8 1.09 -5.94 -18.67
N LEU A 9 1.00 -6.77 -19.71
CA LEU A 9 0.69 -8.19 -19.58
C LEU A 9 1.98 -8.97 -19.33
N LEU A 10 2.20 -9.37 -18.08
CA LEU A 10 3.34 -10.20 -17.68
C LEU A 10 3.09 -11.67 -18.02
N SER A 11 4.18 -12.42 -18.24
CA SER A 11 4.12 -13.87 -18.46
C SER A 11 3.52 -14.59 -17.23
N THR A 12 2.92 -15.76 -17.47
CA THR A 12 2.28 -16.54 -16.39
C THR A 12 3.28 -16.93 -15.30
N ILE A 13 4.49 -17.35 -15.68
CA ILE A 13 5.56 -17.69 -14.73
C ILE A 13 5.91 -16.48 -13.86
N TYR A 14 6.06 -15.31 -14.47
CA TYR A 14 6.36 -14.08 -13.72
C TYR A 14 5.24 -13.75 -12.72
N LYS A 15 3.97 -13.82 -13.15
CA LYS A 15 2.81 -13.59 -12.26
C LYS A 15 2.80 -14.54 -11.06
N VAL A 16 3.12 -15.81 -11.28
CA VAL A 16 3.21 -16.81 -10.19
C VAL A 16 4.32 -16.43 -9.22
N MET A 17 5.52 -16.12 -9.71
CA MET A 17 6.65 -15.72 -8.88
C MET A 17 6.35 -14.46 -8.06
N THR A 18 5.83 -13.41 -8.69
CA THR A 18 5.43 -12.17 -8.00
C THR A 18 4.34 -12.44 -6.96
N LYS A 19 3.40 -13.36 -7.23
CA LYS A 19 2.35 -13.71 -6.25
C LYS A 19 2.92 -14.42 -5.03
N VAL A 20 3.92 -15.29 -5.20
CA VAL A 20 4.62 -15.93 -4.08
C VAL A 20 5.35 -14.89 -3.22
N LEU A 21 6.10 -13.98 -3.85
CA LEU A 21 6.80 -12.90 -3.16
C LEU A 21 5.82 -11.98 -2.40
N CYS A 22 4.73 -11.58 -3.05
CA CYS A 22 3.68 -10.75 -2.46
C CYS A 22 3.08 -11.42 -1.22
N ARG A 23 2.77 -12.73 -1.28
CA ARG A 23 2.26 -13.46 -0.10
C ARG A 23 3.24 -13.52 1.06
N ARG A 24 4.55 -13.63 0.79
CA ARG A 24 5.59 -13.62 1.84
C ARG A 24 5.67 -12.24 2.50
N LEU A 25 5.63 -11.18 1.72
CA LEU A 25 5.63 -9.80 2.24
C LEU A 25 4.35 -9.50 3.02
N GLU A 26 3.17 -9.87 2.50
CA GLU A 26 1.88 -9.74 3.21
C GLU A 26 1.95 -10.38 4.60
N LYS A 27 2.52 -11.58 4.70
CA LYS A 27 2.67 -12.28 5.98
C LYS A 27 3.53 -11.48 6.97
N ILE A 28 4.68 -10.96 6.51
CA ILE A 28 5.58 -10.16 7.37
C ILE A 28 4.85 -8.90 7.84
N ILE A 29 4.20 -8.18 6.93
CA ILE A 29 3.46 -6.94 7.23
C ILE A 29 2.34 -7.19 8.24
N ASP A 30 1.60 -8.30 8.11
CA ASP A 30 0.51 -8.67 9.02
C ASP A 30 1.05 -9.08 10.40
N GLU A 31 2.20 -9.77 10.48
CA GLU A 31 2.83 -10.20 11.74
C GLU A 31 3.50 -9.04 12.49
N THR A 32 4.09 -8.09 11.79
CA THR A 32 4.79 -6.94 12.38
C THR A 32 3.89 -5.71 12.56
N TYR A 33 2.62 -5.78 12.13
CA TYR A 33 1.69 -4.65 12.13
C TYR A 33 2.27 -3.40 11.46
N LEU A 34 3.03 -3.60 10.38
CA LEU A 34 3.85 -2.55 9.78
C LEU A 34 3.04 -1.36 9.23
N PHE A 35 1.84 -1.64 8.72
CA PHE A 35 0.98 -0.63 8.12
C PHE A 35 -0.12 -0.18 9.08
N PRO A 36 -0.29 1.15 9.22
CA PRO A 36 -1.34 1.69 10.05
C PRO A 36 -2.72 1.41 9.42
N PRO A 37 -3.81 1.36 10.21
CA PRO A 37 -5.14 1.01 9.72
C PRO A 37 -5.68 1.99 8.67
N GLU A 38 -5.19 3.24 8.67
CA GLU A 38 -5.51 4.28 7.68
C GLU A 38 -4.98 3.93 6.28
N GLN A 39 -3.96 3.08 6.17
CA GLN A 39 -3.50 2.53 4.91
C GLN A 39 -4.27 1.24 4.59
N ALA A 40 -5.42 1.39 3.92
CA ALA A 40 -6.29 0.28 3.52
C ALA A 40 -6.01 -0.29 2.13
N GLU A 41 -5.39 0.49 1.24
CA GLU A 41 -5.26 0.11 -0.15
C GLU A 41 -4.38 -1.15 -0.29
N PHE A 42 -4.80 -2.08 -1.15
CA PHE A 42 -4.13 -3.36 -1.41
C PHE A 42 -3.98 -4.30 -0.20
N ARG A 43 -4.73 -4.09 0.88
CA ARG A 43 -4.75 -4.99 2.04
C ARG A 43 -6.00 -5.86 2.07
N LYS A 44 -5.84 -7.10 2.52
CA LYS A 44 -6.97 -7.99 2.78
C LYS A 44 -7.75 -7.48 3.98
N LYS A 45 -9.09 -7.62 3.92
CA LYS A 45 -10.03 -7.25 5.00
C LYS A 45 -10.20 -5.74 5.23
N PHE A 46 -9.60 -4.89 4.39
CA PHE A 46 -9.85 -3.45 4.42
C PHE A 46 -10.76 -3.06 3.25
N SER A 47 -11.68 -2.13 3.48
CA SER A 47 -12.59 -1.63 2.46
C SER A 47 -12.58 -0.10 2.40
N THR A 48 -12.74 0.45 1.20
CA THR A 48 -13.01 1.89 1.01
C THR A 48 -14.26 2.36 1.75
N VAL A 49 -15.21 1.44 2.00
CA VAL A 49 -16.43 1.74 2.77
C VAL A 49 -16.10 2.16 4.20
N ASP A 50 -15.12 1.51 4.84
CA ASP A 50 -14.72 1.81 6.21
C ASP A 50 -14.15 3.23 6.31
N HIS A 51 -13.35 3.64 5.33
CA HIS A 51 -12.79 4.98 5.25
C HIS A 51 -13.84 6.05 4.95
N ILE A 52 -14.76 5.79 4.03
CA ILE A 52 -15.88 6.70 3.75
C ILE A 52 -16.72 6.87 5.02
N HIS A 53 -17.00 5.78 5.73
CA HIS A 53 -17.76 5.82 6.96
C HIS A 53 -17.05 6.61 8.07
N ALA A 54 -15.75 6.38 8.27
CA ALA A 54 -14.94 7.13 9.24
C ALA A 54 -14.90 8.63 8.90
N LEU A 55 -14.77 8.97 7.61
CA LEU A 55 -14.81 10.35 7.14
C LEU A 55 -16.18 11.00 7.41
N SER A 56 -17.28 10.32 7.10
CA SER A 56 -18.64 10.81 7.35
C SER A 56 -18.88 11.09 8.84
N ILE A 57 -18.53 10.14 9.71
CA ILE A 57 -18.65 10.33 11.17
C ILE A 57 -17.83 11.53 11.64
N THR A 58 -16.62 11.70 11.09
CA THR A 58 -15.73 12.80 11.46
C THR A 58 -16.36 14.14 11.08
N LEU A 59 -16.89 14.26 9.85
CA LEU A 59 -17.56 15.47 9.37
C LEU A 59 -18.83 15.79 10.16
N GLU A 60 -19.64 14.77 10.49
CA GLU A 60 -20.84 14.94 11.31
C GLU A 60 -20.51 15.46 12.72
N LYS A 61 -19.46 14.92 13.34
CA LYS A 61 -18.98 15.39 14.64
C LYS A 61 -18.47 16.82 14.56
N SER A 62 -17.62 17.13 13.58
CA SER A 62 -17.13 18.50 13.38
C SER A 62 -18.26 19.50 13.23
N TYR A 63 -19.28 19.15 12.43
CA TYR A 63 -20.49 19.97 12.27
C TYR A 63 -21.22 20.15 13.61
N LYS A 64 -21.45 19.07 14.34
CA LYS A 64 -22.16 19.10 15.64
C LYS A 64 -21.46 19.96 16.69
N TYR A 65 -20.13 19.95 16.71
CA TYR A 65 -19.33 20.71 17.69
C TYR A 65 -18.85 22.06 17.17
N SER A 66 -19.32 22.50 15.99
CA SER A 66 -18.92 23.78 15.37
C SER A 66 -17.40 23.92 15.23
N VAL A 67 -16.73 22.83 14.85
CA VAL A 67 -15.28 22.79 14.59
C VAL A 67 -15.03 22.97 13.10
N ASP A 68 -14.32 24.04 12.73
CA ASP A 68 -13.89 24.26 11.35
C ASP A 68 -13.02 23.10 10.87
N THR A 69 -13.44 22.46 9.77
CA THR A 69 -12.79 21.27 9.23
C THR A 69 -12.54 21.44 7.74
N TYR A 70 -11.35 21.07 7.29
CA TYR A 70 -10.92 21.13 5.90
C TYR A 70 -10.47 19.75 5.42
N LEU A 71 -10.76 19.43 4.17
CA LEU A 71 -10.34 18.17 3.53
C LEU A 71 -9.30 18.44 2.45
N LEU A 72 -8.20 17.69 2.48
CA LEU A 72 -7.15 17.72 1.47
C LEU A 72 -7.12 16.35 0.76
N PHE A 73 -7.37 16.37 -0.55
CA PHE A 73 -7.24 15.19 -1.41
C PHE A 73 -5.96 15.30 -2.22
N VAL A 74 -5.06 14.33 -2.06
CA VAL A 74 -3.78 14.26 -2.77
C VAL A 74 -3.81 13.06 -3.71
N ASP A 75 -3.51 13.29 -4.99
CA ASP A 75 -3.40 12.23 -6.00
C ASP A 75 -2.07 12.31 -6.75
N PHE A 76 -1.43 11.15 -6.97
CA PHE A 76 -0.12 11.06 -7.60
C PHE A 76 -0.23 10.76 -9.09
N THR A 77 0.24 11.67 -9.93
CA THR A 77 0.23 11.47 -11.39
C THR A 77 1.13 10.31 -11.82
N LYS A 78 0.54 9.26 -12.42
CA LYS A 78 1.24 8.08 -12.93
C LYS A 78 2.10 7.38 -11.85
N ALA A 79 1.57 7.22 -10.64
CA ALA A 79 2.27 6.65 -9.48
C ALA A 79 3.17 5.44 -9.83
N PHE A 80 2.63 4.39 -10.46
CA PHE A 80 3.40 3.19 -10.82
C PHE A 80 4.52 3.40 -11.86
N ASN A 81 4.39 4.39 -12.74
CA ASN A 81 5.41 4.66 -13.78
C ASN A 81 6.54 5.55 -13.27
N ARG A 82 6.37 6.18 -12.10
CA ARG A 82 7.33 7.14 -11.53
C ARG A 82 8.06 6.59 -10.30
N VAL A 83 7.80 5.35 -9.91
CA VAL A 83 8.46 4.76 -8.74
C VAL A 83 9.92 4.45 -9.05
N GLU A 84 10.82 4.99 -8.24
CA GLU A 84 12.24 4.65 -8.27
C GLU A 84 12.51 3.42 -7.39
N LEU A 85 13.44 2.56 -7.82
CA LEU A 85 13.76 1.33 -7.07
C LEU A 85 14.56 1.60 -5.80
N SER A 86 15.39 2.64 -5.78
CA SER A 86 16.25 2.94 -4.62
C SER A 86 15.45 3.21 -3.33
N PRO A 87 14.40 4.06 -3.34
CA PRO A 87 13.53 4.24 -2.19
C PRO A 87 12.82 2.96 -1.73
N ILE A 88 12.43 2.07 -2.65
CA ILE A 88 11.81 0.79 -2.29
C ILE A 88 12.78 -0.08 -1.50
N TRP A 89 14.04 -0.20 -1.96
CA TRP A 89 15.05 -0.98 -1.25
C TRP A 89 15.37 -0.40 0.11
N GLN A 90 15.42 0.94 0.23
CA GLN A 90 15.61 1.60 1.52
C GLN A 90 14.44 1.34 2.47
N ALA A 91 13.20 1.39 1.97
CA ALA A 91 12.01 1.08 2.76
C ALA A 91 12.04 -0.38 3.25
N LEU A 92 12.32 -1.35 2.38
CA LEU A 92 12.43 -2.76 2.76
C LEU A 92 13.48 -2.99 3.85
N LYS A 93 14.65 -2.34 3.73
CA LYS A 93 15.70 -2.39 4.76
C LYS A 93 15.25 -1.78 6.08
N SER A 94 14.55 -0.64 6.04
CA SER A 94 14.04 0.02 7.25
C SER A 94 12.98 -0.80 7.98
N PHE A 95 12.31 -1.71 7.28
CA PHE A 95 11.32 -2.63 7.83
C PHE A 95 11.90 -3.98 8.27
N GLU A 96 13.24 -4.10 8.28
CA GLU A 96 13.96 -5.33 8.63
C GLU A 96 13.51 -6.54 7.79
N ILE A 97 13.02 -6.28 6.57
CA ILE A 97 12.69 -7.33 5.61
C ILE A 97 14.01 -7.76 4.96
N GLU A 98 14.76 -8.60 5.69
CA GLU A 98 16.05 -9.10 5.25
C GLU A 98 15.93 -9.95 3.97
N GLU A 99 16.93 -9.80 3.08
CA GLU A 99 17.32 -10.87 2.18
C GLU A 99 17.74 -12.05 3.05
N LYS A 100 16.81 -12.98 3.31
CA LYS A 100 17.21 -14.36 3.61
C LYS A 100 17.78 -14.95 2.33
N SER A 101 18.95 -14.48 1.91
CA SER A 101 19.91 -15.32 1.19
C SER A 101 20.18 -16.47 2.13
N HIS A 102 19.63 -17.64 1.79
CA HIS A 102 20.09 -18.89 2.36
C HIS A 102 21.58 -18.99 2.07
N THR A 103 22.42 -18.47 2.97
CA THR A 103 23.75 -19.04 3.18
C THR A 103 23.47 -20.41 3.77
N THR A 104 23.40 -21.38 2.88
CA THR A 104 23.67 -22.78 3.19
C THR A 104 25.09 -22.83 3.73
N SER A 105 25.23 -22.60 5.02
CA SER A 105 26.43 -22.97 5.76
C SER A 105 26.27 -24.44 6.12
N VAL A 106 26.94 -25.27 5.32
CA VAL A 106 27.45 -26.63 5.58
C VAL A 106 26.51 -27.60 6.29
#